data_AF-M6VNQ0-F1
#
_entry.id   AF-M6VNQ0-F1
#
_cell.length_a   1.000
_cell.length_b   1.000
_cell.length_c   1.000
_cell.angle_alpha   90.00
_cell.angle_beta   90.00
_cell.angle_gamma   90.00
#
_symmetry.space_group_name_H-M   'P 1'
#
loop_
_entity.id
_entity.type
_entity.pdbx_description
1 polymer ?
#
loop_
_entity_poly.entity_id
_entity_poly.type
_entity_poly.pdbx_seq_one_letter_code
_entity_poly.pdbx_strand_id
1 'polypeptide(L)'
;MTNDLGYKSGGYDPRADGTAEAKKAGYYQHHKDGNAIDLSYMVTPGVTQDHVNYDQNTAYNRDKTIEYIKTISRNIPEGVKGFVKFNDQKVLDYFRENKLPNLYLEKDKKGEMHSNHLHLQLDLPKVN
;
A
#
# COMPACT_ATOMS: atom_id res chain seq x y z
N MET A 1 6.42 -7.40 -6.95
CA MET A 1 5.86 -8.57 -6.23
C MET A 1 4.74 -8.06 -5.34
N THR A 2 3.68 -8.83 -5.16
CA THR A 2 2.61 -8.60 -4.18
C THR A 2 3.13 -9.06 -2.82
N ASN A 3 3.10 -8.23 -1.77
CA ASN A 3 3.69 -8.60 -0.48
C ASN A 3 2.66 -9.23 0.45
N ASP A 4 1.54 -8.55 0.72
CA ASP A 4 0.50 -9.05 1.63
C ASP A 4 -0.89 -8.79 1.06
N LEU A 5 -1.67 -9.87 0.88
CA LEU A 5 -3.09 -9.87 0.56
C LEU A 5 -3.84 -10.35 1.80
N GLY A 6 -4.89 -9.63 2.22
CA GLY A 6 -5.72 -10.06 3.34
C GLY A 6 -6.23 -11.51 3.22
N TYR A 7 -6.40 -12.20 4.34
CA TYR A 7 -6.83 -13.61 4.36
C TYR A 7 -8.22 -13.80 3.74
N LYS A 8 -8.44 -14.95 3.10
CA LYS A 8 -9.70 -15.33 2.42
C LYS A 8 -10.97 -15.18 3.29
N SER A 9 -10.84 -15.28 4.61
CA SER A 9 -11.94 -15.13 5.58
C SER A 9 -12.03 -13.73 6.22
N GLY A 10 -11.19 -12.78 5.81
CA GLY A 10 -10.79 -11.68 6.67
C GLY A 10 -10.04 -12.18 7.92
N GLY A 11 -9.70 -11.25 8.82
CA GLY A 11 -8.99 -11.56 10.07
C GLY A 11 -7.51 -11.16 10.09
N TYR A 12 -6.81 -11.60 11.14
CA TYR A 12 -5.41 -11.25 11.43
C TYR A 12 -4.43 -12.18 10.70
N ASP A 13 -3.17 -11.77 10.55
CA ASP A 13 -2.09 -12.69 10.20
C ASP A 13 -1.87 -13.71 11.35
N PRO A 14 -2.15 -15.01 11.16
CA PRO A 14 -1.89 -16.05 12.15
C PRO A 14 -0.40 -16.34 12.37
N ARG A 15 0.52 -15.55 11.78
CA ARG A 15 1.92 -15.46 12.22
C ARG A 15 2.17 -14.31 13.20
N ALA A 16 1.22 -13.37 13.32
CA ALA A 16 1.26 -12.26 14.29
C ALA A 16 0.67 -12.65 15.67
N ASP A 17 0.17 -13.88 15.83
CA ASP A 17 -0.44 -14.37 17.07
C ASP A 17 0.56 -14.98 18.08
N GLY A 18 1.80 -15.27 17.66
CA GLY A 18 2.73 -16.07 18.47
C GLY A 18 3.57 -15.32 19.51
N THR A 19 3.73 -13.99 19.43
CA THR A 19 4.66 -13.25 20.32
C THR A 19 4.08 -11.95 20.87
N ALA A 20 4.48 -11.58 22.08
CA ALA A 20 4.09 -10.31 22.70
C ALA A 20 4.60 -9.10 21.88
N GLU A 21 5.73 -9.26 21.19
CA GLU A 21 6.30 -8.29 20.25
C GLU A 21 5.37 -8.00 19.07
N ALA A 22 4.77 -9.02 18.44
CA ALA A 22 3.86 -8.82 17.31
C ALA A 22 2.56 -8.09 17.72
N LYS A 23 2.04 -8.40 18.93
CA LYS A 23 0.92 -7.68 19.54
C LYS A 23 1.28 -6.24 19.92
N LYS A 24 2.50 -6.00 20.42
CA LYS A 24 2.98 -4.65 20.76
C LYS A 24 3.23 -3.79 19.52
N ALA A 25 3.61 -4.40 18.40
CA ALA A 25 3.90 -3.72 17.13
C ALA A 25 2.64 -3.40 16.29
N GLY A 26 1.45 -3.88 16.68
CA GLY A 26 0.18 -3.50 16.03
C GLY A 26 -0.20 -4.33 14.79
N TYR A 27 0.60 -5.32 14.39
CA TYR A 27 0.40 -6.14 13.18
C TYR A 27 -0.99 -6.81 13.11
N TYR A 28 -1.66 -7.03 14.24
CA TYR A 28 -2.98 -7.66 14.35
C TYR A 28 -4.16 -6.81 13.86
N GLN A 29 -3.97 -5.52 13.53
CA GLN A 29 -5.04 -4.61 13.11
C GLN A 29 -5.09 -4.37 11.59
N HIS A 30 -4.14 -4.91 10.83
CA HIS A 30 -3.97 -4.60 9.41
C HIS A 30 -4.81 -5.54 8.53
N HIS A 31 -5.50 -5.00 7.52
CA HIS A 31 -6.21 -5.72 6.44
C HIS A 31 -7.40 -6.61 6.88
N LYS A 32 -7.94 -6.36 8.07
CA LYS A 32 -8.97 -7.19 8.73
C LYS A 32 -10.19 -7.50 7.86
N ASP A 33 -10.65 -6.54 7.05
CA ASP A 33 -11.91 -6.62 6.32
C ASP A 33 -11.76 -7.20 4.89
N GLY A 34 -10.57 -7.73 4.55
CA GLY A 34 -10.31 -8.34 3.24
C GLY A 34 -10.35 -7.35 2.06
N ASN A 35 -10.35 -6.05 2.35
CA ASN A 35 -10.45 -4.96 1.38
C ASN A 35 -9.15 -4.16 1.25
N ALA A 36 -8.07 -4.61 1.89
CA ALA A 36 -6.77 -3.96 1.84
C ALA A 36 -5.65 -4.93 1.42
N ILE A 37 -4.61 -4.37 0.83
CA ILE A 37 -3.45 -5.08 0.28
C ILE A 37 -2.22 -4.17 0.35
N ASP A 38 -1.08 -4.76 0.72
CA ASP A 38 0.21 -4.08 0.68
C ASP A 38 0.97 -4.50 -0.59
N LEU A 39 1.29 -3.50 -1.40
CA LEU A 39 1.94 -3.64 -2.69
C LEU A 39 3.32 -3.03 -2.64
N SER A 40 4.35 -3.73 -3.12
CA SER A 40 5.67 -3.10 -3.27
C SER A 40 5.59 -1.89 -4.19
N TYR A 41 6.38 -0.85 -3.91
CA TYR A 41 6.65 0.18 -4.91
C TYR A 41 7.44 -0.39 -6.09
N MET A 42 7.43 0.31 -7.22
CA MET A 42 8.09 -0.16 -8.42
C MET A 42 9.59 0.14 -8.38
N VAL A 43 10.38 -0.80 -8.88
CA VAL A 43 11.85 -0.67 -9.01
C VAL A 43 12.29 -0.72 -10.46
N THR A 44 13.50 -0.24 -10.73
CA THR A 44 14.13 -0.31 -12.05
C THR A 44 14.65 -1.74 -12.30
N PRO A 45 14.18 -2.43 -13.37
CA PRO A 45 14.66 -3.76 -13.71
C PRO A 45 16.18 -3.78 -13.90
N GLY A 46 16.84 -4.80 -13.37
CA GLY A 46 18.30 -4.94 -13.46
C GLY A 46 19.09 -4.10 -12.46
N VAL A 47 18.44 -3.26 -11.64
CA VAL A 47 19.09 -2.55 -10.53
C VAL A 47 18.85 -3.33 -9.23
N THR A 48 19.91 -3.64 -8.52
CA THR A 48 19.85 -4.32 -7.22
C THR A 48 19.20 -3.41 -6.19
N GLN A 49 18.21 -3.94 -5.46
CA GLN A 49 17.63 -3.26 -4.31
C GLN A 49 18.63 -3.31 -3.14
N ASP A 50 18.93 -2.15 -2.56
CA ASP A 50 19.90 -2.03 -1.46
C ASP A 50 19.25 -1.63 -0.12
N HIS A 51 18.01 -1.14 -0.16
CA HIS A 51 17.24 -0.77 1.02
C HIS A 51 15.76 -1.11 0.86
N VAL A 52 15.08 -1.22 2.01
CA VAL A 52 13.65 -1.53 2.07
C VAL A 52 12.81 -0.25 1.83
N ASN A 53 13.25 0.90 2.32
CA ASN A 53 12.53 2.17 2.17
C ASN A 53 12.83 2.85 0.83
N TYR A 54 11.82 3.50 0.24
CA TYR A 54 11.92 4.13 -1.08
C TYR A 54 12.98 5.24 -1.16
N ASP A 55 13.22 5.94 -0.06
CA ASP A 55 14.09 7.12 0.02
C ASP A 55 15.58 6.76 0.08
N GLN A 56 15.88 5.51 0.44
CA GLN A 56 17.22 4.95 0.50
C GLN A 56 17.48 3.95 -0.64
N ASN A 57 16.43 3.36 -1.21
CA ASN A 57 16.56 2.32 -2.22
C ASN A 57 16.97 2.89 -3.58
N THR A 58 18.18 2.61 -4.04
CA THR A 58 18.67 3.09 -5.34
C THR A 58 17.95 2.48 -6.53
N ALA A 59 17.29 1.32 -6.35
CA ALA A 59 16.46 0.71 -7.37
C ALA A 59 15.06 1.32 -7.46
N TYR A 60 14.62 2.13 -6.48
CA TYR A 60 13.27 2.72 -6.47
C TYR A 60 13.02 3.56 -7.72
N ASN A 61 11.90 3.29 -8.39
CA ASN A 61 11.46 3.99 -9.57
C ASN A 61 10.12 4.69 -9.32
N ARG A 62 10.20 5.99 -9.02
CA ARG A 62 9.04 6.84 -8.72
C ARG A 62 8.05 6.92 -9.88
N ASP A 63 8.53 7.12 -11.10
CA ASP A 63 7.66 7.29 -12.27
C ASP A 63 6.87 6.01 -12.55
N LYS A 64 7.54 4.84 -12.46
CA LYS A 64 6.86 3.55 -12.56
C LYS A 64 5.88 3.33 -11.41
N THR A 65 6.18 3.84 -10.21
CA THR A 65 5.25 3.75 -9.07
C THR A 65 4.01 4.61 -9.29
N ILE A 66 4.16 5.80 -9.86
CA ILE A 66 3.04 6.66 -10.28
C ILE A 66 2.21 5.95 -11.35
N GLU A 67 2.82 5.40 -12.40
CA GLU A 67 2.10 4.65 -13.44
C GLU A 67 1.44 3.39 -12.91
N TYR A 68 2.05 2.72 -11.92
CA TYR A 68 1.45 1.57 -11.26
C TYR A 68 0.18 1.95 -10.50
N ILE A 69 0.21 3.03 -9.72
CA ILE A 69 -0.98 3.56 -9.02
C ILE A 69 -2.08 3.96 -10.02
N LYS A 70 -1.73 4.63 -11.13
CA LYS A 70 -2.69 4.93 -12.20
C LYS A 70 -3.30 3.66 -12.80
N THR A 71 -2.47 2.64 -13.02
CA THR A 71 -2.91 1.36 -13.58
C THR A 71 -3.90 0.66 -12.65
N ILE A 72 -3.60 0.63 -11.34
CA ILE A 72 -4.55 0.14 -10.32
C ILE A 72 -5.87 0.91 -10.43
N SER A 73 -5.84 2.24 -10.39
CA SER A 73 -7.03 3.09 -10.49
C SER A 73 -7.88 2.81 -11.72
N ARG A 74 -7.26 2.63 -12.90
CA ARG A 74 -7.98 2.32 -14.16
C ARG A 74 -8.64 0.95 -14.17
N ASN A 75 -8.19 0.01 -13.34
CA ASN A 75 -8.70 -1.36 -13.29
C ASN A 75 -9.63 -1.63 -12.10
N ILE A 76 -9.84 -0.65 -11.23
CA ILE A 76 -10.85 -0.74 -10.17
C ILE A 76 -12.24 -0.62 -10.83
N PRO A 77 -13.20 -1.52 -10.51
CA PRO A 77 -14.56 -1.46 -11.03
C PRO A 77 -15.23 -0.10 -10.81
N GLU A 78 -16.11 0.28 -11.74
CA GLU A 78 -16.87 1.53 -11.64
C GLU A 78 -17.68 1.57 -10.33
N GLY A 79 -17.72 2.73 -9.69
CA GLY A 79 -18.40 2.94 -8.41
C GLY A 79 -17.61 2.51 -7.17
N VAL A 80 -16.54 1.71 -7.31
CA VAL A 80 -15.64 1.37 -6.20
C VAL A 80 -14.65 2.51 -5.97
N LYS A 81 -14.50 2.91 -4.72
CA LYS A 81 -13.56 3.95 -4.27
C LYS A 81 -12.55 3.37 -3.30
N GLY A 82 -11.54 4.15 -2.94
CA GLY A 82 -10.57 3.77 -1.92
C GLY A 82 -9.44 4.77 -1.78
N PHE A 83 -8.36 4.32 -1.17
CA PHE A 83 -7.16 5.12 -0.99
C PHE A 83 -5.87 4.31 -1.10
N VAL A 84 -4.78 5.03 -1.37
CA VAL A 84 -3.42 4.51 -1.28
C VAL A 84 -2.64 5.31 -0.24
N LYS A 85 -2.10 4.62 0.77
CA LYS A 85 -1.14 5.23 1.71
C LYS A 85 0.29 4.98 1.24
N PHE A 86 1.06 6.05 1.14
CA PHE A 86 2.49 6.01 0.79
C PHE A 86 3.20 7.30 1.21
N ASN A 87 4.42 7.17 1.74
CA ASN A 87 5.12 8.33 2.31
C ASN A 87 5.96 9.15 1.34
N ASP A 88 6.08 8.73 0.07
CA ASP A 88 6.80 9.54 -0.92
C ASP A 88 6.05 10.83 -1.22
N GLN A 89 6.52 11.93 -0.64
CA GLN A 89 5.90 13.25 -0.79
C GLN A 89 5.75 13.68 -2.25
N LYS A 90 6.69 13.33 -3.13
CA LYS A 90 6.59 13.69 -4.55
C LYS A 90 5.47 12.94 -5.25
N VAL A 91 5.19 11.70 -4.83
CA VAL A 91 4.05 10.92 -5.33
C VAL A 91 2.74 11.52 -4.81
N LEU A 92 2.68 11.88 -3.52
CA LEU A 92 1.52 12.54 -2.92
C LEU A 92 1.20 13.87 -3.63
N ASP A 93 2.21 14.71 -3.88
CA ASP A 93 2.04 16.00 -4.54
C ASP A 93 1.60 15.81 -6.01
N TYR A 94 2.16 14.83 -6.72
CA TYR A 94 1.74 14.49 -8.07
C TYR A 94 0.23 14.20 -8.15
N PHE A 95 -0.30 13.35 -7.26
CA PHE A 95 -1.73 13.00 -7.28
C PHE A 95 -2.65 14.04 -6.64
N ARG A 96 -2.10 15.03 -5.91
CA ARG A 96 -2.86 16.23 -5.51
C ARG A 96 -3.24 17.06 -6.74
N GLU A 97 -2.32 17.17 -7.69
CA GLU A 97 -2.52 17.90 -8.95
C GLU A 97 -3.19 17.03 -10.03
N ASN A 98 -2.93 15.73 -10.02
CA ASN A 98 -3.41 14.77 -11.01
C ASN A 98 -4.36 13.76 -10.36
N LYS A 99 -5.54 14.22 -9.96
CA LYS A 99 -6.51 13.39 -9.22
C LYS A 99 -6.92 12.15 -10.01
N LEU A 100 -7.02 11.03 -9.30
CA LEU A 100 -7.59 9.79 -9.82
C LEU A 100 -9.12 9.81 -9.64
N PRO A 101 -9.88 9.12 -10.50
CA PRO A 101 -11.34 9.11 -10.43
C PRO A 101 -11.91 8.40 -9.20
N ASN A 102 -11.15 7.48 -8.60
CA ASN A 102 -11.62 6.56 -7.56
C ASN A 102 -10.67 6.36 -6.37
N LEU A 103 -9.43 6.81 -6.47
CA LEU A 103 -8.45 6.71 -5.40
C LEU A 103 -7.98 8.11 -4.96
N TYR A 104 -7.82 8.29 -3.66
CA TYR A 104 -7.02 9.40 -3.13
C TYR A 104 -5.75 8.87 -2.48
N LEU A 105 -4.74 9.74 -2.35
CA LEU A 105 -3.50 9.39 -1.69
C LEU A 105 -3.42 10.04 -0.30
N GLU A 106 -2.92 9.28 0.66
CA GLU A 106 -2.75 9.72 2.05
C GLU A 106 -1.32 9.44 2.53
N LYS A 107 -0.78 10.32 3.36
CA LYS A 107 0.48 10.09 4.08
C LYS A 107 0.21 9.36 5.38
N ASP A 108 1.11 8.49 5.81
CA ASP A 108 0.99 7.92 7.15
C ASP A 108 1.15 8.99 8.23
N LYS A 109 0.29 8.92 9.26
CA LYS A 109 0.28 9.89 10.38
C LYS A 109 1.50 9.75 11.29
N LYS A 110 2.12 8.57 11.35
CA LYS A 110 3.32 8.28 12.17
C LYS A 110 4.62 8.36 11.36
N GLY A 111 4.57 8.69 10.07
CA GLY A 111 5.70 9.09 9.23
C GLY A 111 6.70 8.01 8.82
N GLU A 112 6.81 6.92 9.57
CA GLU A 112 7.74 5.81 9.26
C GLU A 112 7.05 4.61 8.59
N MET A 113 5.76 4.42 8.85
CA MET A 113 4.98 3.32 8.25
C MET A 113 4.61 3.67 6.81
N HIS A 114 4.68 2.72 5.87
CA HIS A 114 4.41 2.93 4.42
C HIS A 114 5.50 3.71 3.66
N SER A 115 6.75 3.68 4.14
CA SER A 115 7.92 4.08 3.35
C SER A 115 8.50 2.93 2.52
N ASN A 116 8.08 1.69 2.77
CA ASN A 116 8.57 0.49 2.09
C ASN A 116 7.55 -0.21 1.19
N HIS A 117 6.28 0.20 1.22
CA HIS A 117 5.21 -0.35 0.40
C HIS A 117 4.07 0.67 0.25
N LEU A 118 3.21 0.44 -0.74
CA LEU A 118 1.92 1.09 -0.96
C LEU A 118 0.85 0.29 -0.22
N HIS A 119 0.08 0.92 0.66
CA HIS A 119 -1.10 0.29 1.24
C HIS A 119 -2.34 0.73 0.49
N LEU A 120 -2.94 -0.18 -0.28
CA LEU A 120 -4.18 0.05 -1.01
C LEU A 120 -5.35 -0.49 -0.18
N GLN A 121 -6.35 0.34 0.06
CA GLN A 121 -7.61 -0.08 0.68
C GLN A 121 -8.79 0.39 -0.16
N LEU A 122 -9.74 -0.52 -0.40
CA LEU A 122 -10.95 -0.27 -1.18
C LEU A 122 -12.17 -0.16 -0.26
N ASP A 123 -13.07 0.76 -0.57
CA ASP A 123 -14.36 0.91 0.07
C ASP A 123 -15.35 -0.09 -0.53
N LEU A 124 -15.18 -1.37 -0.18
CA LEU A 124 -16.04 -2.45 -0.63
C LEU A 124 -17.31 -2.55 0.24
N PRO A 125 -18.45 -2.96 -0.33
CA PRO A 125 -19.63 -3.30 0.46
C PRO A 125 -19.28 -4.38 1.47
N LYS A 126 -19.74 -4.23 2.71
CA LYS A 126 -19.60 -5.29 3.72
C LYS A 126 -20.39 -6.50 3.23
N VAL A 127 -19.70 -7.63 3.10
CA VAL A 127 -20.36 -8.91 2.89
C VAL A 127 -20.92 -9.33 4.24
N ASN A 128 -22.25 -9.36 4.35
CA ASN A 128 -22.96 -9.86 5.53
C ASN A 128 -22.85 -11.37 5.65
#